data_AF-A0A1G7W3W8-F1
#
_entry.id   AF-A0A1G7W3W8-F1
#
_cell.length_a   1.000
_cell.length_b   1.000
_cell.length_c   1.000
_cell.angle_alpha   90.00
_cell.angle_beta   90.00
_cell.angle_gamma   90.00
#
_symmetry.space_group_name_H-M   'P 1'
#
loop_
_entity.id
_entity.type
_entity.pdbx_description
1 polymer ?
#
loop_
_entity_poly.entity_id
_entity_poly.type
_entity_poly.pdbx_seq_one_letter_code
_entity_poly.pdbx_strand_id
1 'polypeptide(L)' 'MLEEKPKPKVILYARVSTKKQEEYLKNQIRRLEEYANSQGWQYEVISEIASGVNENRRGLLKLLNKIKRGE' A
#
# COMPACT_ATOMS: atom_id res chain seq x y z
N MET A 1 -24.22 -23.43 -9.29
CA MET A 1 -22.97 -23.18 -8.53
C MET A 1 -22.60 -21.74 -8.79
N LEU A 2 -22.55 -20.88 -7.77
CA LEU A 2 -22.11 -19.50 -7.93
C LEU A 2 -20.58 -19.53 -8.08
N GLU A 3 -20.05 -19.06 -9.21
CA GLU A 3 -18.61 -18.86 -9.36
C GLU A 3 -18.17 -17.79 -8.36
N GLU A 4 -17.35 -18.16 -7.37
CA GLU A 4 -16.68 -17.17 -6.53
C GLU A 4 -15.72 -16.38 -7.41
N LYS A 5 -15.99 -15.08 -7.58
CA LYS A 5 -15.04 -14.17 -8.23
C LYS A 5 -13.73 -14.21 -7.45
N PRO A 6 -12.57 -14.25 -8.14
CA PRO A 6 -11.29 -14.25 -7.46
C PRO A 6 -11.19 -13.03 -6.55
N LYS A 7 -10.79 -13.27 -5.29
CA LYS A 7 -10.58 -12.17 -4.34
C LYS A 7 -9.53 -11.23 -4.92
N PRO A 8 -9.80 -9.91 -5.00
CA PRO A 8 -8.82 -8.96 -5.51
C PRO A 8 -7.58 -8.98 -4.62
N LYS A 9 -6.40 -8.91 -5.23
CA LYS A 9 -5.17 -8.67 -4.49
C LYS A 9 -5.17 -7.22 -4.01
N VAL A 10 -4.91 -7.02 -2.73
CA VAL A 10 -4.96 -5.70 -2.09
C VAL A 10 -3.55 -5.26 -1.73
N ILE A 11 -3.21 -4.02 -2.07
CA ILE A 11 -1.94 -3.39 -1.68
C ILE A 11 -2.25 -2.14 -0.88
N LEU A 12 -1.70 -2.05 0.33
CA LEU A 12 -1.76 -0.87 1.17
C LEU A 12 -0.52 -0.03 0.91
N TYR A 13 -0.70 1.18 0.39
CA TYR A 13 0.40 2.10 0.10
C TYR A 13 0.37 3.32 1.01
N ALA A 14 1.48 3.61 1.69
CA ALA A 14 1.63 4.78 2.56
C ALA A 14 2.95 5.53 2.29
N ARG A 15 2.93 6.86 2.41
CA ARG A 15 4.11 7.70 2.17
C ARG A 15 4.15 8.90 3.11
N VAL A 16 5.35 9.25 3.56
CA VAL A 16 5.63 10.56 4.16
C VAL A 16 6.81 11.23 3.47
N SER A 17 6.91 12.56 3.59
CA SER A 17 7.92 13.33 2.85
C SER A 17 9.30 13.30 3.50
N THR A 18 9.36 13.17 4.83
CA THR A 18 10.62 13.27 5.60
C THR A 18 10.69 12.24 6.72
N LYS A 19 11.90 11.91 7.17
CA LYS A 19 12.12 10.95 8.26
C LYS A 19 11.53 11.41 9.60
N LYS A 20 11.38 12.73 9.80
CA LYS A 20 10.71 13.30 10.97
C LYS A 20 9.24 12.86 11.10
N GLN A 21 8.63 12.39 10.02
CA GLN A 21 7.24 11.96 9.97
C GLN A 21 7.09 10.43 10.06
N GLU A 22 8.12 9.69 10.46
CA GLU A 22 8.09 8.22 10.52
C GLU A 22 6.96 7.69 11.42
N GLU A 23 6.70 8.33 12.56
CA GLU A 23 5.58 7.95 13.41
C GLU A 23 4.22 8.16 12.73
N TYR A 24 4.08 9.25 11.97
CA TYR A 24 2.89 9.47 11.15
C TYR A 24 2.75 8.41 10.05
N LEU A 25 3.85 7.93 9.46
CA LEU A 25 3.85 6.82 8.51
C LEU A 25 3.34 5.53 9.16
N LYS A 26 3.84 5.20 10.37
CA LYS A 26 3.39 4.02 11.14
C LYS A 26 1.88 4.10 11.43
N ASN A 27 1.39 5.29 11.81
CA ASN A 27 -0.03 5.52 12.05
C ASN A 27 -0.90 5.40 10.78
N GLN A 28 -0.39 5.86 9.62
CA GLN A 28 -1.09 5.65 8.34
C GLN A 28 -1.19 4.16 7.99
N ILE A 29 -0.08 3.41 8.12
CA ILE A 29 -0.06 1.96 7.86
C ILE A 29 -1.08 1.26 8.75
N ARG A 30 -1.03 1.51 10.07
CA ARG A 30 -1.96 0.89 11.02
C ARG A 30 -3.43 1.12 10.65
N ARG A 31 -3.81 2.34 10.26
CA ARG A 31 -5.20 2.65 9.84
C ARG A 31 -5.61 1.88 8.58
N LEU A 32 -4.70 1.76 7.61
CA LEU A 32 -4.95 0.98 6.40
C LEU A 32 -5.12 -0.52 6.73
N GLU A 33 -4.29 -1.05 7.63
CA GLU A 33 -4.38 -2.43 8.09
C GLU A 33 -5.67 -2.69 8.85
N GLU A 34 -6.05 -1.84 9.80
CA GLU A 34 -7.33 -1.92 10.53
C GLU A 34 -8.52 -1.97 9.56
N TYR A 35 -8.51 -1.10 8.53
CA TYR A 35 -9.53 -1.11 7.50
C TYR A 35 -9.52 -2.42 6.69
N ALA A 36 -8.38 -2.84 6.15
CA ALA A 36 -8.29 -4.05 5.35
C ALA A 36 -8.69 -5.32 6.14
N ASN A 37 -8.31 -5.39 7.41
CA ASN A 37 -8.72 -6.46 8.33
C ASN A 37 -10.24 -6.45 8.54
N SER A 38 -10.86 -5.28 8.74
CA SER A 38 -12.33 -5.17 8.87
C SER A 38 -13.09 -5.66 7.64
N GLN A 39 -12.47 -5.60 6.46
CA GLN A 39 -13.03 -6.06 5.20
C GLN A 39 -12.71 -7.55 4.91
N GLY A 40 -11.91 -8.20 5.76
CA GLY A 40 -11.46 -9.58 5.55
C GLY A 40 -10.50 -9.74 4.36
N TRP A 41 -9.77 -8.68 4.01
CA TRP A 41 -8.84 -8.69 2.89
C TRP A 41 -7.49 -9.28 3.27
N GLN A 42 -6.88 -10.02 2.35
CA GLN A 42 -5.45 -10.33 2.38
C GLN A 42 -4.70 -9.22 1.66
N TYR A 43 -3.63 -8.70 2.24
CA TYR A 43 -2.96 -7.51 1.71
C TYR A 43 -1.43 -7.55 1.85
N GLU A 44 -0.74 -6.81 0.97
CA GLU A 44 0.68 -6.46 1.08
C GLU A 44 0.82 -4.98 1.48
N VAL A 45 1.76 -4.64 2.35
CA VAL A 45 2.08 -3.25 2.69
C VAL A 45 3.31 -2.78 1.91
N ILE A 46 3.18 -1.64 1.23
CA ILE A 46 4.28 -0.90 0.62
C ILE A 46 4.33 0.48 1.27
N SER A 47 5.47 0.85 1.85
CA SER A 47 5.64 2.18 2.44
C SER A 47 6.98 2.80 2.09
N GLU A 48 7.04 4.13 2.07
CA GLU A 48 8.29 4.84 1.83
C GLU A 48 8.33 6.25 2.45
N ILE A 49 9.56 6.70 2.71
CA ILE A 49 9.87 8.09 3.11
C ILE A 49 10.55 8.76 1.92
N ALA A 50 9.80 9.58 1.20
CA ALA A 50 10.28 10.25 -0.02
C ALA A 50 9.44 11.50 -0.33
N SER A 51 10.09 12.53 -0.88
CA SER A 51 9.41 13.73 -1.38
C SER A 51 8.37 13.37 -2.44
N GLY A 52 7.23 14.08 -2.43
CA GLY A 52 6.16 13.88 -3.41
C GLY A 52 6.56 14.29 -4.84
N VAL A 53 7.52 15.20 -4.98
CA VAL A 53 8.08 15.65 -6.26
C VAL A 53 9.23 14.75 -6.75
N ASN A 54 9.69 13.80 -5.95
CA ASN A 54 10.71 12.86 -6.38
C ASN A 54 10.08 11.78 -7.26
N GLU A 55 10.53 11.67 -8.50
CA GLU A 55 10.08 10.65 -9.46
C GLU A 55 10.72 9.28 -9.18
N ASN A 56 11.87 9.23 -8.48
CA ASN A 56 12.56 7.99 -8.10
C ASN A 56 12.06 7.41 -6.77
N ARG A 57 10.73 7.28 -6.64
CA ARG A 57 10.07 6.66 -5.49
C ARG A 57 10.03 5.14 -5.65
N ARG A 58 10.94 4.44 -4.97
CA ARG A 58 11.08 2.97 -5.09
C ARG A 58 9.80 2.24 -4.67
N GLY A 59 9.08 2.74 -3.65
CA GLY A 59 7.83 2.15 -3.21
C GLY A 59 6.74 2.28 -4.28
N LEU A 60 6.57 3.49 -4.82
CA LEU A 60 5.62 3.77 -5.89
C LEU A 60 5.95 2.96 -7.16
N LEU A 61 7.22 2.89 -7.57
CA LEU A 61 7.64 2.09 -8.71
C LEU A 61 7.32 0.60 -8.51
N LYS A 62 7.53 0.06 -7.30
CA LYS A 62 7.15 -1.32 -6.95
C LYS A 62 5.63 -1.51 -7.10
N LEU A 63 4.82 -0.59 -6.56
CA LEU A 63 3.36 -0.62 -6.67
C LEU A 63 2.90 -0.60 -8.14
N LEU A 64 3.40 0.35 -8.93
CA LEU A 64 3.02 0.49 -10.34
C LEU A 64 3.43 -0.73 -11.16
N ASN A 65 4.59 -1.32 -10.90
CA ASN A 65 5.02 -2.55 -11.57
C ASN A 65 4.15 -3.75 -11.23
N LYS A 66 3.65 -3.85 -9.98
CA LYS A 66 2.66 -4.88 -9.60
C LYS A 66 1.35 -4.71 -10.36
N ILE A 67 0.81 -3.49 -10.38
CA ILE A 67 -0.40 -3.15 -11.14
C ILE A 67 -0.24 -3.51 -12.63
N LYS A 68 0.89 -3.14 -13.25
CA LYS A 68 1.18 -3.48 -14.65
C LYS A 68 1.22 -4.99 -14.92
N ARG A 69 1.54 -5.81 -13.93
CA ARG A 69 1.58 -7.28 -14.03
C ARG A 69 0.27 -7.95 -13.61
N GLY A 70 -0.74 -7.20 -13.17
CA GLY A 70 -1.98 -7.77 -12.63
C GLY A 70 -1.79 -8.47 -11.27
N GLU A 71 -0.80 -8.03 -10.50
CA GLU A 71 -0.58 -8.44 -9.11
C GLU A 71 -1.28 -7.53 -8.11
#